data_AF-A0A1U7H2Q4-F1
#
_entry.id   AF-A0A1U7H2Q4-F1
#
_cell.length_a   1.000
_cell.length_b   1.000
_cell.length_c   1.000
_cell.angle_alpha   90.00
_cell.angle_beta   90.00
_cell.angle_gamma   90.00
#
_symmetry.space_group_name_H-M   'P 1'
#
loop_
_entity.id
_entity.type
_entity.pdbx_description
1 polymer ?
#
loop_
_entity_poly.entity_id
_entity_poly.type
_entity_poly.pdbx_seq_one_letter_code
_entity_poly.pdbx_strand_id
1 'polypeptide(L)' 'MFGLGWTEVGVITIVALLIFGPKKIPELGSALGKTLRGFKEEMNKTTTDEDSNPEEEEK' A
#
# COMPACT_ATOMS: atom_id res chain seq x y z
N MET A 1 -4.66 30.69 0.84
CA MET A 1 -6.14 30.60 0.73
C MET A 1 -6.48 29.14 0.43
N PHE A 2 -7.50 28.58 1.10
CA PHE A 2 -7.75 27.15 1.34
C PHE A 2 -6.85 26.50 2.40
N GLY A 3 -7.13 26.83 3.66
CA GLY A 3 -6.75 25.96 4.78
C GLY A 3 -7.70 24.77 4.81
N LEU A 4 -7.42 23.74 4.01
CA LEU A 4 -8.12 22.46 4.13
C LEU A 4 -7.78 21.88 5.50
N GLY A 5 -8.68 22.10 6.45
CA GLY A 5 -8.56 21.53 7.77
C GLY A 5 -8.88 20.04 7.74
N TRP A 6 -8.54 19.36 8.84
CA TRP A 6 -8.95 17.97 9.07
C TRP A 6 -10.47 17.80 8.95
N THR A 7 -11.25 18.86 9.21
CA THR A 7 -12.71 18.90 9.07
C THR A 7 -13.16 18.77 7.61
N GLU A 8 -12.64 19.58 6.69
CA GLU A 8 -12.99 19.48 5.26
C GLU A 8 -12.63 18.11 4.67
N VAL A 9 -11.44 17.59 5.00
CA VAL A 9 -11.01 16.24 4.58
C VAL A 9 -11.97 15.18 5.12
N GLY A 10 -12.42 15.32 6.36
CA GLY A 10 -13.42 14.44 6.97
C GLY A 10 -14.76 14.45 6.23
N VAL A 11 -15.27 15.63 5.87
CA VAL A 11 -16.54 15.78 5.14
C VAL A 11 -16.45 15.14 3.75
N ILE A 12 -15.37 15.40 3.01
CA ILE A 12 -15.15 14.80 1.69
C ILE A 12 -15.07 13.27 1.81
N THR A 13 -14.37 12.78 2.83
CA THR A 13 -14.26 11.34 3.10
C THR A 13 -15.64 10.73 3.36
N ILE A 14 -16.48 11.36 4.19
CA ILE A 14 -17.84 10.89 4.46
C ILE A 14 -18.66 10.80 3.16
N VAL A 15 -18.64 11.84 2.32
CA VAL A 15 -19.36 11.83 1.03
C VAL A 15 -18.83 10.73 0.12
N ALA A 16 -17.51 10.57 0.01
CA ALA A 16 -16.90 9.50 -0.77
C ALA A 16 -17.29 8.12 -0.24
N LEU A 17 -17.35 7.94 1.08
CA LEU A 17 -17.79 6.70 1.72
C LEU A 17 -19.27 6.41 1.50
N LEU A 18 -20.13 7.42 1.32
CA LEU A 18 -21.53 7.20 0.95
C LEU A 18 -21.67 6.73 -0.50
N ILE A 19 -20.86 7.27 -1.41
CA ILE A 19 -20.88 6.89 -2.84
C ILE A 19 -20.25 5.51 -3.06
N PHE A 20 -19.04 5.30 -2.54
CA PHE A 20 -18.28 4.07 -2.75
C PHE A 20 -18.59 2.99 -1.70
N GLY A 21 -19.04 3.37 -0.51
CA GLY A 21 -19.26 2.47 0.61
C GLY A 21 -18.01 2.26 1.49
N PRO A 22 -18.14 2.18 2.83
CA PRO A 22 -17.01 1.99 3.74
C PRO A 22 -16.30 0.64 3.57
N LYS A 23 -16.96 -0.35 2.98
CA LYS A 23 -16.35 -1.66 2.68
C LYS A 23 -15.44 -1.64 1.46
N LYS A 24 -15.62 -0.70 0.53
CA LYS A 24 -14.80 -0.65 -0.70
C LYS A 24 -13.40 -0.10 -0.47
N ILE A 25 -13.21 0.79 0.50
CA ILE A 25 -11.89 1.30 0.87
C ILE A 25 -10.93 0.20 1.36
N PRO A 26 -11.28 -0.65 2.35
CA PRO A 26 -10.40 -1.74 2.79
C PRO A 26 -10.27 -2.86 1.75
N GLU A 27 -11.29 -3.09 0.93
CA GLU A 27 -11.24 -4.06 -0.18
C GLU A 27 -10.23 -3.63 -1.25
N LEU A 28 -10.29 -2.36 -1.68
CA LEU A 28 -9.32 -1.76 -2.61
C LEU A 28 -7.91 -1.71 -1.99
N GLY A 29 -7.79 -1.30 -0.72
CA GLY A 29 -6.51 -1.28 -0.02
C GLY A 29 -5.88 -2.67 0.12
N SER A 30 -6.69 -3.70 0.37
CA SER A 30 -6.21 -5.09 0.43
C SER A 30 -5.75 -5.60 -0.94
N ALA A 31 -6.46 -5.26 -2.01
CA ALA A 31 -6.07 -5.62 -3.37
C ALA A 31 -4.76 -4.92 -3.77
N LEU A 32 -4.70 -3.60 -3.59
CA LEU A 32 -3.49 -2.81 -3.86
C LEU A 32 -2.31 -3.25 -2.99
N GLY A 33 -2.54 -3.58 -1.72
CA GLY A 33 -1.51 -4.05 -0.80
C GLY A 33 -0.91 -5.39 -1.22
N LYS A 34 -1.71 -6.31 -1.74
CA LYS A 34 -1.21 -7.57 -2.32
C LYS A 34 -0.34 -7.30 -3.54
N THR A 35 -0.77 -6.42 -4.43
CA THR A 35 0.00 -6.02 -5.62
C THR A 35 1.32 -5.33 -5.24
N LEU A 36 1.29 -4.35 -4.32
CA LEU A 36 2.48 -3.67 -3.84
C LEU A 36 3.45 -4.62 -3.13
N ARG A 37 2.93 -5.61 -2.40
CA ARG A 37 3.76 -6.61 -1.72
C ARG A 37 4.48 -7.52 -2.72
N GLY A 38 3.80 -7.99 -3.76
CA GLY A 38 4.42 -8.75 -4.85
C GLY A 38 5.45 -7.92 -5.61
N PHE A 39 5.11 -6.67 -5.94
CA PHE A 39 6.03 -5.74 -6.60
C PHE A 39 7.27 -5.47 -5.74
N LYS A 40 7.09 -5.25 -4.43
CA LYS A 40 8.21 -5.09 -3.48
C LYS A 40 9.08 -6.35 -3.43
N GLU A 41 8.51 -7.55 -3.42
CA GLU A 41 9.28 -8.79 -3.38
C GLU A 41 10.15 -8.99 -4.63
N GLU A 42 9.59 -8.75 -5.81
CA GLU A 42 10.33 -8.81 -7.09
C GLU A 42 11.43 -7.74 -7.18
N MET A 43 11.15 -6.52 -6.74
CA MET A 43 12.15 -5.47 -6.66
C MET A 43 13.28 -5.82 -5.68
N ASN A 44 12.97 -6.46 -4.55
CA ASN A 44 13.99 -6.87 -3.59
C ASN A 44 14.81 -8.07 -4.11
N LYS A 45 14.20 -9.01 -4.83
CA LYS A 45 14.96 -10.08 -5.50
C LYS A 45 15.94 -9.50 -6.52
N THR A 46 15.46 -8.64 -7.42
CA THR A 46 16.27 -8.00 -8.46
C THR A 46 17.42 -7.14 -7.89
N THR A 47 17.22 -6.48 -6.74
CA THR A 47 18.28 -5.68 -6.11
C THR A 47 19.26 -6.50 -5.27
N THR A 48 18.86 -7.68 -4.79
CA THR A 48 19.72 -8.56 -3.99
C THR A 48 20.59 -9.46 -4.88
N ASP A 49 20.18 -9.76 -6.11
CA ASP A 49 20.97 -10.55 -7.06
C ASP A 49 22.27 -9.85 -7.55
N GLU A 50 22.49 -8.56 -7.24
CA GLU A 50 23.75 -7.86 -7.56
C GLU A 50 24.72 -7.75 -6.37
N ASP A 51 24.33 -8.14 -5.14
CA ASP A 51 25.17 -7.96 -3.95
C ASP A 51 24.80 -8.94 -2.83
N SER A 52 25.14 -10.23 -2.95
CA SER A 52 25.43 -11.16 -1.82
C SER A 52 25.78 -12.58 -2.26
N ASN A 53 27.06 -12.91 -2.08
CA ASN A 53 27.69 -14.22 -1.91
C ASN A 53 26.78 -15.29 -1.23
N PRO A 54 26.80 -16.57 -1.67
CA PRO A 54 26.14 -17.65 -0.96
C PRO A 54 27.02 -18.08 0.22
N GLU A 55 26.61 -17.77 1.45
CA GLU A 55 27.09 -18.48 2.63
C GLU A 55 25.95 -19.30 3.22
N GLU A 56 26.21 -20.61 3.29
CA GLU A 56 25.51 -21.62 4.05
C GLU A 56 25.33 -21.20 5.52
N GLU A 57 24.24 -21.63 6.16
CA GLU A 57 24.26 -22.45 7.38
C GLU A 57 22.83 -22.63 7.95
N GLU A 58 22.20 -23.78 7.67
CA GLU A 58 21.73 -24.66 8.75
C GLU A 58 21.56 -26.10 8.22
N LYS A 59 22.49 -26.96 8.67
CA LYS A 59 22.59 -28.43 8.61
C LYS A 59 23.20 -29.12 7.38
#